data_AF-A0A327TVP8-F1
#
_entry.id   AF-A0A327TVP8-F1
#
_cell.length_a   1.000
_cell.length_b   1.000
_cell.length_c   1.000
_cell.angle_alpha   90.00
_cell.angle_beta   90.00
_cell.angle_gamma   90.00
#
_symmetry.space_group_name_H-M   'P 1'
#
loop_
_entity.id
_entity.type
_entity.pdbx_description
1 polymer ?
#
loop_
_entity_poly.entity_id
_entity_poly.type
_entity_poly.pdbx_seq_one_letter_code
_entity_poly.pdbx_strand_id
1 'polypeptide(L)'
;MPVVRYPNRSPVFVADRETVLNQSLSPTSRLVYVLLLASVDSKDHSLDEILSLAGLDSLAALDPHLAELEGVGAIELKDHIDRGEILSVYESPIAPEQRVHECIPCEDCSACSCEYLKGTCRKCSHIRRVRSAAQADIARWQEQVAAGKTYAVGSTGARLHRWDCRSLNTVERGLDSLEASVEASRSGTRSFAHWPGLPQLFTAEELRRRRYRKRNCALCGPDPL
;
A
#
# COMPACT_ATOMS: atom_id res chain seq x y z
N MET A 1 -6.23 -16.62 18.17
CA MET A 1 -5.15 -15.69 17.74
C MET A 1 -5.69 -14.82 16.61
N PRO A 2 -5.49 -13.50 16.61
CA PRO A 2 -5.98 -12.63 15.54
C PRO A 2 -5.04 -12.66 14.32
N VAL A 3 -5.61 -12.87 13.13
CA VAL A 3 -4.92 -12.80 11.84
C VAL A 3 -5.17 -11.41 11.24
N VAL A 4 -4.15 -10.70 10.74
CA VAL A 4 -4.30 -9.28 10.31
C VAL A 4 -3.59 -8.98 8.99
N ARG A 5 -4.32 -8.52 7.97
CA ARG A 5 -3.79 -7.69 6.86
C ARG A 5 -4.79 -6.62 6.37
N TYR A 6 -4.28 -5.70 5.53
CA TYR A 6 -4.99 -4.49 5.06
C TYR A 6 -6.08 -4.82 4.03
N PRO A 7 -7.24 -4.12 4.07
CA PRO A 7 -8.47 -4.58 3.44
C PRO A 7 -8.38 -4.62 1.92
N ASN A 8 -8.58 -5.81 1.34
CA ASN A 8 -8.87 -5.98 -0.07
C ASN A 8 -10.23 -6.67 -0.22
N ARG A 9 -11.27 -5.93 -0.64
CA ARG A 9 -12.67 -6.41 -0.75
C ARG A 9 -12.90 -7.29 -1.99
N SER A 10 -12.03 -8.25 -2.27
CA SER A 10 -12.20 -9.19 -3.38
C SER A 10 -12.64 -10.55 -2.84
N PRO A 11 -13.68 -11.22 -3.41
CA PRO A 11 -14.07 -12.58 -3.02
C PRO A 11 -13.07 -13.65 -3.49
N VAL A 12 -11.87 -13.23 -3.90
CA VAL A 12 -10.82 -14.06 -4.48
C VAL A 12 -9.56 -13.79 -3.67
N PHE A 13 -8.97 -14.86 -3.14
CA PHE A 13 -7.62 -14.83 -2.57
C PHE A 13 -6.62 -15.44 -3.56
N VAL A 14 -5.35 -15.09 -3.42
CA VAL A 14 -4.26 -15.66 -4.21
C VAL A 14 -3.43 -16.53 -3.27
N ALA A 15 -3.24 -17.79 -3.63
CA ALA A 15 -2.33 -18.70 -2.95
C ALA A 15 -1.10 -18.96 -3.80
N ASP A 16 0.04 -19.11 -3.14
CA ASP A 16 1.27 -19.46 -3.82
C ASP A 16 1.19 -20.87 -4.43
N ARG A 17 1.48 -20.94 -5.73
CA ARG A 17 1.40 -22.19 -6.49
C ARG A 17 2.41 -23.21 -5.98
N GLU A 18 3.62 -22.79 -5.62
CA GLU A 18 4.69 -23.70 -5.22
C GLU A 18 4.35 -24.36 -3.90
N THR A 19 3.79 -23.62 -2.94
CA THR A 19 3.31 -24.12 -1.65
C THR A 19 2.14 -25.09 -1.83
N VAL A 20 1.13 -24.74 -2.63
CA VAL A 20 -0.05 -25.60 -2.86
C VAL A 20 0.33 -26.90 -3.58
N LEU A 21 1.32 -26.87 -4.47
CA LEU A 21 1.78 -28.05 -5.21
C LEU A 21 2.97 -28.75 -4.54
N ASN A 22 3.42 -28.30 -3.37
CA ASN A 22 4.59 -28.87 -2.70
C ASN A 22 4.28 -30.28 -2.15
N GLN A 23 4.95 -31.29 -2.69
CA GLN A 23 4.79 -32.68 -2.27
C GLN A 23 5.48 -33.01 -0.94
N SER A 24 6.39 -32.15 -0.47
CA SER A 24 7.00 -32.31 0.87
C SER A 24 6.06 -31.91 1.99
N LEU A 25 4.95 -31.22 1.68
CA LEU A 25 3.91 -30.86 2.64
C LEU A 25 2.81 -31.92 2.64
N SER A 26 2.30 -32.23 3.83
CA SER A 26 1.11 -33.08 3.94
C SER A 26 -0.08 -32.44 3.20
N PRO A 27 -1.03 -33.25 2.69
CA PRO A 27 -2.27 -32.73 2.11
C PRO A 27 -3.02 -31.77 3.06
N THR A 28 -3.01 -32.09 4.36
CA THR A 28 -3.63 -31.28 5.40
C THR A 28 -2.93 -29.94 5.57
N SER A 29 -1.59 -29.89 5.61
CA SER A 29 -0.85 -28.61 5.68
C SER A 29 -1.17 -27.70 4.49
N ARG A 30 -1.27 -28.25 3.28
CA ARG A 30 -1.66 -27.49 2.09
C ARG A 30 -3.09 -26.95 2.18
N LEU A 31 -4.02 -27.74 2.69
CA LEU A 31 -5.40 -27.31 2.94
C LEU A 31 -5.47 -26.22 4.02
N VAL A 32 -4.76 -26.40 5.13
CA VAL A 32 -4.64 -25.42 6.22
C VAL A 32 -4.11 -24.09 5.69
N TYR A 33 -3.05 -24.10 4.88
CA TYR A 33 -2.52 -22.88 4.25
C TYR A 33 -3.58 -22.13 3.44
N VAL A 34 -4.35 -22.85 2.61
CA VAL A 34 -5.41 -22.27 1.79
C VAL A 34 -6.55 -21.71 2.64
N LEU A 35 -6.99 -22.44 3.66
CA LEU A 35 -8.04 -22.01 4.58
C LEU A 35 -7.62 -20.80 5.40
N LEU A 36 -6.37 -20.77 5.87
CA LEU A 36 -5.79 -19.62 6.55
C LEU A 36 -5.81 -18.40 5.62
N LEU A 37 -5.31 -18.52 4.38
CA LEU A 37 -5.37 -17.43 3.40
C LEU A 37 -6.79 -16.93 3.12
N ALA A 38 -7.75 -17.85 2.98
CA ALA A 38 -9.14 -17.51 2.75
C ALA A 38 -9.82 -16.82 3.96
N SER A 39 -9.29 -17.04 5.17
CA SER A 39 -9.88 -16.56 6.43
C SER A 39 -9.19 -15.32 7.00
N VAL A 40 -8.06 -14.86 6.42
CA VAL A 40 -7.23 -13.74 6.92
C VAL A 40 -8.01 -12.42 7.08
N ASP A 41 -9.13 -12.24 6.38
CA ASP A 41 -9.93 -11.00 6.36
C ASP A 41 -11.38 -11.16 6.87
N SER A 42 -11.83 -12.38 7.16
CA SER A 42 -13.17 -12.62 7.69
C SER A 42 -13.14 -12.52 9.21
N LYS A 43 -13.82 -11.52 9.77
CA LYS A 43 -14.21 -11.54 11.21
C LYS A 43 -15.11 -12.74 11.54
N ASP A 44 -15.62 -13.39 10.50
CA ASP A 44 -16.60 -14.45 10.56
C ASP A 44 -15.98 -15.83 10.74
N HIS A 45 -14.65 -15.99 10.60
CA HIS A 45 -13.99 -17.29 10.77
C HIS A 45 -13.04 -17.31 11.95
N SER A 46 -13.43 -18.06 12.98
CA SER A 46 -12.56 -18.38 14.12
C SER A 46 -11.53 -19.45 13.74
N LEU A 47 -10.44 -19.55 14.51
CA LEU A 47 -9.45 -20.60 14.30
C LEU A 47 -10.07 -22.00 14.47
N ASP A 48 -11.06 -22.15 15.34
CA ASP A 48 -11.80 -23.40 15.54
C ASP A 48 -12.62 -23.80 14.29
N GLU A 49 -13.16 -22.85 13.54
CA GLU A 49 -13.81 -23.12 12.26
C GLU A 49 -12.81 -23.57 11.20
N ILE A 50 -11.62 -22.95 11.17
CA ILE A 50 -10.54 -23.35 10.26
C ILE A 50 -10.09 -24.80 10.56
N LEU A 51 -9.96 -25.15 11.84
CA LEU A 51 -9.67 -26.52 12.27
C LEU A 51 -10.74 -27.49 11.77
N SER A 52 -12.01 -27.18 11.99
CA SER A 52 -13.12 -28.01 11.56
C SER A 52 -13.14 -28.20 10.04
N LEU A 53 -12.86 -27.15 9.26
CA LEU A 53 -12.79 -27.21 7.79
C LEU A 53 -11.57 -28.02 7.30
N ALA A 54 -10.48 -28.01 8.06
CA ALA A 54 -9.29 -28.82 7.78
C ALA A 54 -9.46 -30.29 8.22
N GLY A 55 -10.55 -30.64 8.89
CA GLY A 55 -10.76 -31.97 9.46
C GLY A 55 -9.89 -32.25 10.69
N LEU A 56 -9.59 -31.22 11.48
CA LEU A 56 -8.79 -31.30 12.69
C LEU A 56 -9.68 -31.10 13.93
N ASP A 57 -9.49 -31.97 14.92
CA ASP A 57 -10.36 -32.01 16.11
C ASP A 57 -9.85 -31.12 17.26
N SER A 58 -8.65 -30.56 17.16
CA SER A 58 -8.06 -29.70 18.19
C SER A 58 -6.94 -28.80 17.66
N LEU A 59 -6.62 -27.75 18.42
CA LEU A 59 -5.45 -26.89 18.16
C LEU A 59 -4.14 -27.68 18.23
N ALA A 60 -4.01 -28.66 19.12
CA ALA A 60 -2.80 -29.49 19.21
C ALA A 60 -2.57 -30.33 17.94
N ALA A 61 -3.63 -30.67 17.22
CA ALA A 61 -3.52 -31.36 15.93
C ALA A 61 -3.08 -30.43 14.79
N LEU A 62 -3.15 -29.11 14.98
CA LEU A 62 -2.72 -28.09 14.01
C LEU A 62 -1.20 -27.87 14.07
N ASP A 63 -0.58 -28.02 15.23
CA ASP A 63 0.84 -27.70 15.45
C ASP A 63 1.80 -28.38 14.46
N PRO A 64 1.67 -29.69 14.13
CA PRO A 64 2.53 -30.33 13.14
C PRO A 64 2.40 -29.70 11.75
N HIS A 65 1.20 -29.26 11.39
CA HIS A 65 0.92 -28.61 10.11
C HIS A 65 1.47 -27.19 10.06
N LEU A 66 1.41 -26.45 11.17
CA LEU A 66 2.05 -25.14 11.27
C LEU A 66 3.57 -25.27 11.15
N ALA A 67 4.18 -26.27 11.80
CA ALA A 67 5.61 -26.52 11.70
C ALA A 67 6.05 -26.82 10.25
N GLU A 68 5.29 -27.65 9.52
CA GLU A 68 5.55 -27.91 8.09
C GLU A 68 5.48 -26.62 7.25
N LEU A 69 4.45 -25.80 7.47
CA LEU A 69 4.24 -24.55 6.73
C LEU A 69 5.28 -23.47 7.08
N GLU A 70 5.72 -23.41 8.32
CA GLU A 70 6.79 -22.52 8.77
C GLU A 70 8.13 -22.91 8.13
N GLY A 71 8.40 -24.21 8.02
CA GLY A 71 9.60 -24.76 7.40
C GLY A 71 9.76 -24.36 5.93
N VAL A 72 8.66 -24.20 5.20
CA VAL A 72 8.66 -23.68 3.81
C VAL A 72 8.45 -22.16 3.72
N GLY A 73 8.25 -21.48 4.86
CA GLY A 73 8.04 -20.03 4.94
C GLY A 73 6.70 -19.53 4.43
N ALA A 74 5.69 -20.40 4.41
CA ALA A 74 4.31 -20.06 4.08
C ALA A 74 3.59 -19.35 5.24
N ILE A 75 4.00 -19.62 6.48
CA ILE A 75 3.49 -18.96 7.68
C ILE A 75 4.62 -18.57 8.64
N GLU A 76 4.29 -17.78 9.65
CA GLU A 76 5.16 -17.44 10.76
C GLU A 76 4.35 -17.26 12.04
N LEU A 77 4.85 -17.85 13.12
CA LEU A 77 4.32 -17.67 14.46
C LEU A 77 5.34 -16.85 15.25
N LYS A 78 5.03 -15.58 15.52
CA LYS A 78 5.92 -14.72 16.30
C LYS A 78 5.17 -13.88 17.30
N ASP A 79 5.84 -13.58 18.39
CA ASP A 79 5.40 -12.56 19.33
C ASP A 79 5.67 -11.17 18.76
N HIS A 80 4.61 -10.38 18.63
CA HIS A 80 4.69 -8.99 18.20
C HIS A 80 4.52 -8.08 19.41
N ILE A 81 5.37 -7.05 19.49
CA ILE A 81 5.26 -5.99 20.50
C ILE A 81 3.81 -5.46 20.51
N ASP A 82 3.22 -5.43 21.70
CA ASP A 82 1.85 -4.97 22.01
C ASP A 82 0.70 -5.77 21.37
N ARG A 83 0.97 -6.92 20.75
CA ARG A 83 -0.07 -7.77 20.15
C ARG A 83 -0.01 -9.23 20.56
N GLY A 84 1.05 -9.65 21.23
CA GLY A 84 1.24 -11.05 21.59
C GLY A 84 1.59 -11.89 20.37
N GLU A 85 1.42 -13.20 20.51
CA GLU A 85 1.69 -14.16 19.44
C GLU A 85 0.68 -14.01 18.28
N ILE A 86 1.19 -13.72 17.09
CA ILE A 86 0.43 -13.59 15.86
C ILE A 86 0.86 -14.68 14.89
N LEU A 87 -0.13 -15.34 14.30
CA LEU A 87 0.03 -16.20 13.14
C LEU A 87 -0.05 -15.34 11.88
N SER A 88 1.07 -15.12 11.23
CA SER A 88 1.18 -14.45 9.92
C SER A 88 1.16 -15.47 8.80
N VAL A 89 0.39 -15.20 7.75
CA VAL A 89 0.22 -16.09 6.59
C VAL A 89 0.63 -15.33 5.34
N TYR A 90 1.50 -15.91 4.52
CA TYR A 90 2.10 -15.24 3.37
C TYR A 90 1.53 -15.76 2.04
N GLU A 91 0.98 -14.87 1.22
CA GLU A 91 0.54 -15.16 -0.17
C GLU A 91 1.72 -15.52 -1.10
N SER A 92 2.94 -15.17 -0.72
CA SER A 92 4.18 -15.54 -1.39
C SER A 92 5.19 -15.93 -0.31
N PRO A 93 5.60 -17.22 -0.22
CA PRO A 93 6.49 -17.70 0.81
C PRO A 93 7.78 -16.89 0.86
N ILE A 94 8.22 -16.61 2.07
CA ILE A 94 9.47 -15.90 2.31
C ILE A 94 10.46 -16.91 2.87
N ALA A 95 11.55 -17.14 2.14
CA ALA A 95 12.64 -18.00 2.60
C ALA A 95 13.10 -17.54 3.99
N PRO A 96 13.34 -18.46 4.96
CA PRO A 96 13.79 -18.13 6.31
C PRO A 96 14.91 -17.09 6.40
N GLU A 97 15.83 -17.15 5.45
CA GLU A 97 17.02 -16.33 5.35
C GLU A 97 16.75 -14.91 4.83
N GLN A 98 15.63 -14.72 4.12
CA GLN A 98 15.14 -13.42 3.65
C GLN A 98 14.23 -12.75 4.70
N ARG A 99 14.02 -13.40 5.86
CA ARG A 99 13.09 -12.93 6.89
C ARG A 99 13.63 -11.71 7.62
N VAL A 100 12.68 -10.84 7.89
CA VAL A 100 12.87 -9.41 8.02
C VAL A 100 13.02 -9.07 9.50
N HIS A 101 14.22 -9.35 10.04
CA HIS A 101 14.72 -9.00 11.38
C HIS A 101 13.80 -9.32 12.59
N GLU A 102 14.31 -9.13 13.80
CA GLU A 102 13.52 -9.26 15.03
C GLU A 102 12.42 -8.18 15.07
N CYS A 103 11.27 -8.44 15.71
CA CYS A 103 10.24 -7.41 15.91
C CYS A 103 10.82 -6.29 16.77
N ILE A 104 11.18 -5.20 16.10
CA ILE A 104 11.62 -3.95 16.71
C ILE A 104 10.57 -2.87 16.43
N PRO A 105 10.39 -1.92 17.36
CA PRO A 105 9.46 -0.82 17.18
C PRO A 105 9.86 0.04 15.99
N CYS A 106 8.87 0.48 15.21
CA CYS A 106 9.08 1.47 14.17
C CYS A 106 9.50 2.80 14.80
N GLU A 107 10.57 3.41 14.28
CA GLU A 107 11.08 4.69 14.76
C GLU A 107 10.05 5.83 14.69
N ASP A 108 9.10 5.76 13.74
CA ASP A 108 8.15 6.84 13.47
C ASP A 108 6.83 6.72 14.25
N CYS A 109 6.43 5.49 14.63
CA CYS A 109 5.10 5.25 15.21
C CYS A 109 5.06 4.18 16.29
N SER A 110 6.21 3.64 16.68
CA SER A 110 6.39 2.57 17.67
C SER A 110 5.71 1.24 17.36
N ALA A 111 4.85 1.16 16.34
CA ALA A 111 4.26 -0.10 15.86
C ALA A 111 5.35 -1.07 15.37
N CYS A 112 5.11 -2.38 15.49
CA CYS A 112 6.09 -3.38 15.05
C CYS A 112 6.46 -3.22 13.56
N SER A 113 7.75 -3.35 13.26
CA SER A 113 8.30 -3.21 11.91
C SER A 113 8.64 -4.54 11.22
N CYS A 114 8.58 -5.69 11.90
CA CYS A 114 9.08 -6.99 11.38
C CYS A 114 8.45 -7.49 10.08
N GLU A 115 7.30 -6.95 9.66
CA GLU A 115 6.69 -7.29 8.37
C GLU A 115 7.32 -6.53 7.18
N TYR A 116 8.32 -5.66 7.43
CA TYR A 116 8.93 -4.76 6.47
C TYR A 116 10.31 -4.27 6.95
N LEU A 117 10.96 -3.31 6.29
CA LEU A 117 12.32 -2.85 6.61
C LEU A 117 12.63 -2.62 8.10
N LYS A 118 13.86 -3.00 8.50
CA LYS A 118 14.38 -2.81 9.87
C LYS A 118 14.21 -1.38 10.37
N GLY A 119 13.43 -1.24 11.44
CA GLY A 119 13.17 0.02 12.13
C GLY A 119 12.06 0.88 11.50
N THR A 120 11.46 0.44 10.38
CA THR A 120 10.42 1.23 9.69
C THR A 120 9.27 0.33 9.22
N CYS A 121 8.08 0.51 9.79
CA CYS A 121 6.90 -0.24 9.34
C CYS A 121 6.47 0.15 7.91
N ARG A 122 5.75 -0.75 7.23
CA ARG A 122 5.29 -0.56 5.84
C ARG A 122 4.53 0.76 5.64
N LYS A 123 3.67 1.12 6.60
CA LYS A 123 2.89 2.38 6.56
C LYS A 123 3.80 3.60 6.60
N CYS A 124 4.75 3.66 7.55
CA CYS A 124 5.68 4.79 7.68
C CYS A 124 6.64 4.88 6.49
N SER A 125 7.13 3.75 5.97
CA SER A 125 7.92 3.75 4.73
C SER A 125 7.13 4.30 3.54
N HIS A 126 5.85 3.92 3.41
CA HIS A 126 4.99 4.47 2.38
C HIS A 126 4.78 5.99 2.54
N ILE A 127 4.53 6.47 3.76
CA ILE A 127 4.43 7.92 4.06
C ILE A 127 5.72 8.65 3.67
N ARG A 128 6.90 8.13 4.05
CA ARG A 128 8.21 8.71 3.70
C ARG A 128 8.36 8.84 2.17
N ARG A 129 8.00 7.79 1.44
CA ARG A 129 8.05 7.79 -0.04
C ARG A 129 7.08 8.79 -0.66
N VAL A 130 5.84 8.88 -0.17
CA VAL A 130 4.86 9.86 -0.69
C VAL A 130 5.33 11.30 -0.41
N ARG A 131 5.88 11.57 0.77
CA ARG A 131 6.47 12.88 1.10
C ARG A 131 7.65 13.23 0.20
N SER A 132 8.55 12.28 -0.04
CA SER A 132 9.67 12.45 -0.97
C SER A 132 9.18 12.72 -2.41
N ALA A 133 8.18 11.98 -2.87
CA ALA A 133 7.55 12.21 -4.18
C ALA A 133 6.91 13.60 -4.26
N ALA A 134 6.21 14.05 -3.21
CA ALA A 134 5.65 15.40 -3.15
C ALA A 134 6.73 16.48 -3.22
N GLN A 135 7.84 16.32 -2.49
CA GLN A 135 8.98 17.25 -2.54
C GLN A 135 9.58 17.34 -3.95
N ALA A 136 9.80 16.21 -4.61
CA ALA A 136 10.30 16.18 -5.98
C ALA A 136 9.32 16.82 -6.97
N ASP A 137 8.01 16.60 -6.80
CA ASP A 137 6.96 17.16 -7.64
C ASP A 137 6.84 18.69 -7.48
N ILE A 138 7.01 19.19 -6.24
CA ILE A 138 7.07 20.62 -5.92
C ILE A 138 8.32 21.25 -6.54
N ALA A 139 9.50 20.65 -6.36
CA ALA A 139 10.74 21.17 -6.94
C ALA A 139 10.66 21.26 -8.46
N ARG A 140 10.16 20.20 -9.12
CA ARG A 140 9.89 20.19 -10.56
C ARG A 140 8.94 21.31 -10.97
N TRP A 141 7.84 21.51 -10.23
CA TRP A 141 6.86 22.54 -10.53
C TRP A 141 7.46 23.95 -10.38
N GLN A 142 8.24 24.20 -9.32
CA GLN A 142 8.93 25.47 -9.10
C GLN A 142 9.95 25.77 -10.22
N GLU A 143 10.71 24.77 -10.65
CA GLU A 143 11.63 24.89 -11.79
C GLU A 143 10.88 25.27 -13.07
N GLN A 144 9.71 24.66 -13.32
CA GLN A 144 8.87 24.99 -14.47
C GLN A 144 8.32 26.42 -14.41
N VAL A 145 7.88 26.89 -13.23
CA VAL A 145 7.45 28.28 -13.04
C VAL A 145 8.62 29.23 -13.29
N ALA A 146 9.80 28.94 -12.73
CA ALA A 146 11.01 29.75 -12.92
C ALA A 146 11.46 29.79 -14.39
N ALA A 147 11.25 28.70 -15.14
CA ALA A 147 11.49 28.62 -16.58
C ALA A 147 10.44 29.36 -17.44
N GLY A 148 9.50 30.10 -16.81
CA GLY A 148 8.50 30.90 -17.52
C GLY A 148 7.37 30.08 -18.14
N LYS A 149 7.12 28.86 -17.67
CA LYS A 149 6.00 28.03 -18.16
C LYS A 149 4.68 28.55 -17.59
N THR A 150 3.83 29.09 -18.47
CA THR A 150 2.61 29.80 -18.05
C THR A 150 1.34 28.95 -18.12
N TYR A 151 1.38 27.80 -18.79
CA TYR A 151 0.20 26.97 -19.04
C TYR A 151 0.24 25.68 -18.26
N ALA A 152 -0.91 25.19 -17.82
CA ALA A 152 -1.06 23.92 -17.15
C ALA A 152 -2.16 23.07 -17.79
N VAL A 153 -1.99 21.76 -17.70
CA VAL A 153 -3.04 20.79 -18.03
C VAL A 153 -3.55 20.21 -16.71
N GLY A 154 -4.84 20.40 -16.43
CA GLY A 154 -5.47 19.84 -15.23
C GLY A 154 -5.50 18.30 -15.23
N SER A 155 -5.79 17.69 -14.08
CA SER A 155 -5.79 16.23 -13.88
C SER A 155 -6.72 15.45 -14.83
N THR A 156 -7.89 16.02 -15.17
CA THR A 156 -8.80 15.43 -16.16
C THR A 156 -8.32 15.60 -17.60
N GLY A 157 -7.31 16.44 -17.80
CA GLY A 157 -6.78 16.80 -19.10
C GLY A 157 -7.77 17.54 -19.99
N ALA A 158 -9.02 17.83 -19.60
CA ALA A 158 -10.03 18.29 -20.55
C ALA A 158 -9.78 19.71 -21.08
N ARG A 159 -9.08 20.56 -20.31
CA ARG A 159 -8.91 21.98 -20.60
C ARG A 159 -7.49 22.46 -20.36
N LEU A 160 -7.14 23.54 -21.06
CA LEU A 160 -5.91 24.29 -20.85
C LEU A 160 -6.15 25.41 -19.83
N HIS A 161 -5.24 25.55 -18.88
CA HIS A 161 -5.31 26.54 -17.81
C HIS A 161 -4.06 27.43 -17.83
N ARG A 162 -4.15 28.64 -17.26
CA ARG A 162 -2.95 29.30 -16.73
C ARG A 162 -2.51 28.60 -15.45
N TRP A 163 -1.21 28.58 -15.17
CA TRP A 163 -0.64 27.87 -14.02
C TRP A 163 -1.18 28.32 -12.65
N ASP A 164 -1.58 29.58 -12.54
CA ASP A 164 -2.15 30.22 -11.34
C ASP A 164 -3.69 30.10 -11.27
N CYS A 165 -4.30 29.27 -12.11
CA CYS A 165 -5.74 29.08 -12.12
C CYS A 165 -6.23 28.44 -10.82
N ARG A 166 -7.23 29.06 -10.17
CA ARG A 166 -7.81 28.61 -8.90
C ARG A 166 -8.40 27.18 -8.96
N SER A 167 -8.79 26.68 -10.13
CA SER A 167 -9.30 25.31 -10.27
C SER A 167 -8.21 24.23 -10.33
N LEU A 168 -6.96 24.60 -10.56
CA LEU A 168 -5.84 23.65 -10.54
C LEU A 168 -5.46 23.32 -9.11
N ASN A 169 -4.74 22.22 -8.89
CA ASN A 169 -4.11 21.98 -7.59
C ASN A 169 -2.94 22.96 -7.39
N THR A 170 -2.78 23.48 -6.18
CA THR A 170 -1.64 24.35 -5.79
C THR A 170 -0.74 23.63 -4.79
N VAL A 171 0.45 24.15 -4.55
CA VAL A 171 1.39 23.57 -3.58
C VAL A 171 0.75 23.48 -2.20
N GLU A 172 0.11 24.56 -1.75
CA GLU A 172 -0.52 24.66 -0.44
C GLU A 172 -1.64 23.63 -0.29
N ARG A 173 -2.58 23.60 -1.25
CA ARG A 173 -3.68 22.62 -1.23
C ARG A 173 -3.20 21.18 -1.33
N GLY A 174 -2.14 20.95 -2.10
CA GLY A 174 -1.49 19.64 -2.19
C GLY A 174 -0.93 19.21 -0.84
N LEU A 175 -0.22 20.10 -0.14
CA LEU A 175 0.38 19.83 1.18
C LEU A 175 -0.70 19.61 2.25
N ASP A 176 -1.75 20.43 2.26
CA ASP A 176 -2.89 20.24 3.17
C ASP A 176 -3.56 18.88 2.95
N SER A 177 -3.76 18.50 1.68
CA SER A 177 -4.34 17.19 1.31
C SER A 177 -3.42 16.02 1.69
N LEU A 178 -2.11 16.20 1.55
CA LEU A 178 -1.11 15.20 1.94
C LEU A 178 -1.13 14.97 3.44
N GLU A 179 -1.07 16.02 4.25
CA GLU A 179 -1.07 15.89 5.70
C GLU A 179 -2.40 15.31 6.21
N ALA A 180 -3.53 15.75 5.67
CA ALA A 180 -4.83 15.12 5.96
C ALA A 180 -4.83 13.62 5.60
N SER A 181 -4.21 13.24 4.49
CA SER A 181 -4.09 11.83 4.09
C SER A 181 -3.11 11.04 4.95
N VAL A 182 -2.03 11.66 5.44
CA VAL A 182 -1.07 11.03 6.36
C VAL A 182 -1.74 10.77 7.70
N GLU A 183 -2.52 11.73 8.21
CA GLU A 183 -3.26 11.57 9.46
C GLU A 183 -4.36 10.51 9.35
N ALA A 184 -5.13 10.52 8.25
CA ALA A 184 -6.08 9.46 7.96
C ALA A 184 -5.42 8.08 7.82
N SER A 185 -4.20 8.04 7.27
CA SER A 185 -3.41 6.81 7.21
C SER A 185 -3.02 6.36 8.61
N ARG A 186 -2.44 7.22 9.44
CA ARG A 186 -2.00 6.91 10.81
C ARG A 186 -3.15 6.40 11.68
N SER A 187 -4.29 7.09 11.69
CA SER A 187 -5.49 6.72 12.44
C SER A 187 -6.19 5.43 11.96
N GLY A 188 -5.79 4.88 10.80
CA GLY A 188 -6.42 3.68 10.24
C GLY A 188 -7.70 3.95 9.45
N THR A 189 -8.13 5.21 9.34
CA THR A 189 -9.30 5.63 8.55
C THR A 189 -9.09 5.42 7.04
N ARG A 190 -7.83 5.48 6.58
CA ARG A 190 -7.43 5.10 5.22
C ARG A 190 -6.23 4.15 5.27
N SER A 191 -6.15 3.25 4.29
CA SER A 191 -5.05 2.30 4.19
C SER A 191 -3.73 2.96 3.73
N PHE A 192 -3.78 4.03 2.93
CA PHE A 192 -2.60 4.63 2.30
C PHE A 192 -2.61 6.17 2.32
N ALA A 193 -1.40 6.75 2.35
CA ALA A 193 -1.20 8.18 2.14
C ALA A 193 -1.18 8.48 0.64
N HIS A 194 -1.62 9.68 0.22
CA HIS A 194 -1.61 10.03 -1.20
C HIS A 194 -1.20 11.49 -1.42
N TRP A 195 -0.56 11.74 -2.57
CA TRP A 195 -0.23 13.07 -3.07
C TRP A 195 -1.06 13.33 -4.35
N PRO A 196 -1.91 14.37 -4.40
CA PRO A 196 -2.79 14.61 -5.55
C PRO A 196 -2.07 15.11 -6.82
N GLY A 197 -0.75 15.36 -6.77
CA GLY A 197 0.04 15.82 -7.91
C GLY A 197 -0.18 17.29 -8.24
N LEU A 198 0.89 17.98 -8.62
CA LEU A 198 0.82 19.31 -9.25
C LEU A 198 0.69 19.15 -10.76
N PRO A 199 -0.05 20.06 -11.42
CA PRO A 199 -0.20 20.01 -12.86
C PRO A 199 1.16 20.23 -13.53
N GLN A 200 1.37 19.53 -14.65
CA GLN A 200 2.54 19.79 -15.49
C GLN A 200 2.37 21.12 -16.20
N LEU A 201 3.44 21.92 -16.20
CA LEU A 201 3.46 23.22 -16.86
C LEU A 201 4.15 23.17 -18.23
N PHE A 202 3.72 24.07 -19.12
CA PHE A 202 4.19 24.20 -20.49
C PHE A 202 4.40 25.66 -20.89
N THR A 203 5.24 25.90 -21.89
CA THR A 203 5.29 27.17 -22.63
C THR A 203 4.30 27.16 -23.81
N ALA A 204 4.05 28.34 -24.38
CA ALA A 204 3.23 28.46 -25.59
C ALA A 204 3.84 27.67 -26.76
N GLU A 205 5.14 27.87 -27.01
CA GLU A 205 5.91 27.13 -28.02
C GLU A 205 5.83 25.61 -27.86
N GLU A 206 5.95 25.08 -26.63
CA GLU A 206 5.83 23.63 -26.38
C GLU A 206 4.46 23.11 -26.79
N LEU A 207 3.39 23.84 -26.47
CA LEU A 207 2.02 23.46 -26.82
C LEU A 207 1.74 23.62 -28.32
N ARG A 208 2.29 24.65 -28.98
CA ARG A 208 2.24 24.81 -30.45
C ARG A 208 2.94 23.65 -31.15
N ARG A 209 4.16 23.28 -30.72
CA ARG A 209 4.91 22.13 -31.26
C ARG A 209 4.15 20.82 -31.09
N ARG A 210 3.47 20.64 -29.96
CA ARG A 210 2.62 19.47 -29.68
C ARG A 210 1.25 19.51 -30.38
N ARG A 211 0.94 20.56 -31.14
CA ARG A 211 -0.37 20.78 -31.78
C ARG A 211 -1.51 20.63 -30.77
N TYR A 212 -1.35 21.19 -29.57
CA TYR A 212 -2.34 21.08 -28.51
C TYR A 212 -3.62 21.84 -28.90
N ARG A 213 -4.79 21.18 -28.92
CA ARG A 213 -6.07 21.75 -29.41
C ARG A 213 -7.20 21.76 -28.36
N LYS A 214 -6.88 21.79 -27.07
CA LYS A 214 -7.91 21.73 -26.02
C LYS A 214 -8.55 23.08 -25.78
N ARG A 215 -9.80 23.06 -25.31
CA ARG A 215 -10.54 24.26 -24.96
C ARG A 215 -9.93 24.94 -23.74
N ASN A 216 -10.00 26.26 -23.70
CA ASN A 216 -9.55 27.04 -22.56
C ASN A 216 -10.46 26.82 -21.34
N CYS A 217 -9.87 26.94 -20.16
CA CYS A 217 -10.61 26.99 -18.92
C CYS A 217 -11.51 28.23 -18.90
N ALA A 218 -12.79 28.05 -18.54
CA ALA A 218 -13.74 29.16 -18.45
C ALA A 218 -13.32 30.20 -17.40
N LEU A 219 -12.57 29.79 -16.37
CA LEU A 219 -12.04 30.68 -15.34
C LEU A 219 -10.79 31.45 -15.79
N CYS A 220 -10.04 30.93 -16.77
CA CYS A 220 -8.85 31.59 -17.30
C CYS A 220 -9.16 32.62 -18.37
N GLY A 221 -10.35 32.57 -18.98
CA GLY A 221 -10.77 33.51 -20.01
C GLY A 221 -10.37 33.11 -21.45
N PRO A 222 -10.64 33.99 -22.42
CA PRO A 222 -10.56 33.69 -23.85
C PRO A 222 -9.14 33.55 -24.40
N ASP A 223 -8.10 33.64 -23.58
CA ASP A 223 -6.78 33.18 -23.99
C ASP A 223 -6.08 32.45 -22.85
N PRO A 224 -5.13 31.57 -23.17
CA PRO A 224 -3.81 32.13 -22.93
C PRO A 224 -2.78 31.99 -24.06
N LEU A 225 -2.99 31.24 -25.17
CA LEU A 225 -1.99 30.64 -26.09
C LEU A 225 -2.06 30.99 -27.59
#